data_AF-A0AAI8QCJ7-F1
#
_entry.id   AF-A0AAI8QCJ7-F1
#
_cell.length_a   1.000
_cell.length_b   1.000
_cell.length_c   1.000
_cell.angle_alpha   90.00
_cell.angle_beta   90.00
_cell.angle_gamma   90.00
#
_symmetry.space_group_name_H-M   'P 1'
#
loop_
_entity.id
_entity.type
_entity.pdbx_description
1 polymer ?
#
loop_
_entity_poly.entity_id
_entity_poly.type
_entity_poly.pdbx_seq_one_letter_code
_entity_poly.pdbx_strand_id
1 'polypeptide(L)'
;MHGLKSLIAVAGMTFACSAQAAPQGFYGKTLRVYWNEARSQRVQGEGAFKSVSIPLSFTVYVSTKGQLFKRLTSTTASGRATGSKDRVGDAGSGADGAGAVTFQGNTLIATGNNHGLGRRIRITFDGGSSCSAEVLTGKAGAGAATVRSNATGKMLELESVSAGPASCSVQDGNAFAN
;
A
#
# COMPACT_ATOMS: atom_id res chain seq x y z
N MET A 1 -46.66 0.32 -48.40
CA MET A 1 -45.43 -0.10 -47.70
C MET A 1 -44.68 1.15 -47.27
N HIS A 2 -44.59 1.47 -45.99
CA HIS A 2 -43.46 2.21 -45.37
C HIS A 2 -43.61 2.12 -43.85
N GLY A 3 -42.81 1.24 -43.24
CA GLY A 3 -42.79 1.01 -41.80
C GLY A 3 -41.93 2.04 -41.08
N LEU A 4 -42.50 2.62 -40.02
CA LEU A 4 -41.86 3.56 -39.12
C LEU A 4 -40.90 2.80 -38.19
N LYS A 5 -39.60 3.05 -38.29
CA LYS A 5 -38.58 2.44 -37.43
C LYS A 5 -38.43 3.26 -36.15
N SER A 6 -38.95 2.75 -35.03
CA SER A 6 -38.69 3.30 -33.69
C SER A 6 -37.27 2.95 -33.25
N LEU A 7 -36.45 3.99 -33.03
CA LEU A 7 -35.15 3.88 -32.36
C LEU A 7 -35.37 3.91 -30.83
N ILE A 8 -35.10 2.80 -30.16
CA ILE A 8 -35.05 2.73 -28.70
C ILE A 8 -33.68 3.26 -28.26
N ALA A 9 -33.65 4.43 -27.62
CA ALA A 9 -32.46 4.96 -26.97
C ALA A 9 -32.27 4.26 -25.61
N VAL A 10 -31.28 3.38 -25.51
CA VAL A 10 -30.86 2.79 -24.24
C VAL A 10 -30.04 3.86 -23.50
N ALA A 11 -30.65 4.48 -22.49
CA ALA A 11 -29.96 5.37 -21.57
C ALA A 11 -29.01 4.53 -20.69
N GLY A 12 -27.73 4.49 -21.08
CA GLY A 12 -26.67 3.86 -20.30
C GLY A 12 -26.48 4.60 -18.98
N MET A 13 -26.98 4.01 -17.89
CA MET A 13 -26.77 4.49 -16.53
C MET A 13 -25.30 4.24 -16.16
N THR A 14 -24.46 5.26 -16.35
CA THR A 14 -23.07 5.23 -15.90
C THR A 14 -23.06 5.32 -14.38
N PHE A 15 -22.91 4.17 -13.71
CA PHE A 15 -22.61 4.15 -12.29
C PHE A 15 -21.22 4.78 -12.10
N ALA A 16 -21.19 6.06 -11.71
CA ALA A 16 -19.99 6.69 -11.21
C ALA A 16 -19.60 5.94 -9.92
N CYS A 17 -18.54 5.12 -10.01
CA CYS A 17 -17.93 4.53 -8.84
C CYS A 17 -17.21 5.65 -8.08
N SER A 18 -17.95 6.36 -7.23
CA SER A 18 -17.37 7.34 -6.32
C SER A 18 -16.38 6.62 -5.42
N ALA A 19 -15.12 7.06 -5.43
CA ALA A 19 -14.16 6.63 -4.42
C ALA A 19 -14.80 6.83 -3.04
N GLN A 20 -15.01 5.73 -2.32
CA GLN A 20 -15.72 5.78 -1.06
C GLN A 20 -14.85 6.53 -0.04
N ALA A 21 -15.31 7.71 0.37
CA ALA A 21 -14.67 8.50 1.40
C ALA A 21 -14.42 7.63 2.63
N ALA A 22 -13.36 7.95 3.38
CA ALA A 22 -13.05 7.23 4.61
C ALA A 22 -14.29 7.21 5.53
N PRO A 23 -14.69 6.06 6.08
CA PRO A 23 -15.78 6.02 7.05
C PRO A 23 -15.43 6.89 8.27
N GLN A 24 -16.42 7.56 8.84
CA GLN A 24 -16.22 8.49 9.96
C GLN A 24 -15.50 7.86 11.16
N GLY A 25 -15.66 6.55 11.39
CA GLY A 25 -14.94 5.84 12.46
C GLY A 25 -13.41 5.93 12.34
N PHE A 26 -12.86 6.12 11.14
CA PHE A 26 -11.43 6.30 10.93
C PHE A 26 -10.94 7.74 11.22
N TYR A 27 -11.84 8.71 11.31
CA TYR A 27 -11.45 10.12 11.37
C TYR A 27 -10.67 10.42 12.65
N GLY A 28 -9.57 11.16 12.49
CA GLY A 28 -8.65 11.45 13.58
C GLY A 28 -7.86 10.23 14.06
N LYS A 29 -7.91 9.09 13.36
CA LYS A 29 -7.17 7.88 13.73
C LYS A 29 -5.92 7.71 12.88
N THR A 30 -4.84 7.32 13.54
CA THR A 30 -3.67 6.71 12.93
C THR A 30 -3.75 5.19 13.07
N LEU A 31 -3.61 4.48 11.97
CA LEU A 31 -3.40 3.03 11.95
C LEU A 31 -1.97 2.74 11.55
N ARG A 32 -1.32 1.81 12.26
CA ARG A 32 0.06 1.43 11.98
C ARG A 32 0.21 -0.07 11.92
N VAL A 33 0.75 -0.53 10.80
CA VAL A 33 1.03 -1.93 10.50
C VAL A 33 2.53 -2.15 10.50
N TYR A 34 2.99 -3.24 11.12
CA TYR A 34 4.37 -3.68 11.09
C TYR A 34 4.48 -5.11 10.62
N TRP A 35 5.49 -5.41 9.80
CA TRP A 35 5.81 -6.77 9.37
C TRP A 35 7.27 -6.85 8.94
N ASN A 36 7.78 -8.07 8.84
CA ASN A 36 9.04 -8.36 8.18
C ASN A 36 8.79 -8.99 6.81
N GLU A 37 9.58 -8.62 5.81
CA GLU A 37 9.66 -9.34 4.54
C GLU A 37 10.89 -10.23 4.50
N ALA A 38 10.70 -11.53 4.24
CA ALA A 38 11.80 -12.43 3.91
C ALA A 38 12.11 -12.31 2.41
N ARG A 39 13.38 -12.08 2.07
CA ARG A 39 13.83 -11.82 0.70
C ARG A 39 15.10 -12.61 0.37
N SER A 40 15.21 -13.13 -0.85
CA SER A 40 16.50 -13.42 -1.48
C SER A 40 16.87 -12.23 -2.35
N GLN A 41 17.86 -11.44 -1.95
CA GLN A 41 18.20 -10.19 -2.65
C GLN A 41 19.71 -9.96 -2.79
N ARG A 42 20.08 -9.12 -3.75
CA ARG A 42 21.40 -8.51 -3.86
C ARG A 42 21.28 -7.04 -4.29
N VAL A 43 22.38 -6.30 -4.19
CA VAL A 43 22.48 -5.03 -4.92
C VAL A 43 22.64 -5.36 -6.40
N GLN A 44 21.95 -4.61 -7.26
CA GLN A 44 21.90 -4.90 -8.69
C GLN A 44 23.32 -5.02 -9.29
N GLY A 45 23.60 -6.15 -9.94
CA GLY A 45 24.91 -6.41 -10.54
C GLY A 45 26.04 -6.76 -9.55
N GLU A 46 25.76 -6.83 -8.25
CA GLU A 46 26.77 -7.06 -7.21
C GLU A 46 26.59 -8.41 -6.51
N GLY A 47 27.60 -9.28 -6.61
CA GLY A 47 27.73 -10.48 -5.79
C GLY A 47 26.60 -11.51 -5.93
N ALA A 48 26.58 -12.45 -4.98
CA ALA A 48 25.55 -13.47 -4.86
C ALA A 48 24.31 -12.94 -4.12
N PHE A 49 23.15 -13.52 -4.44
CA PHE A 49 21.91 -13.31 -3.69
C PHE A 49 22.06 -13.79 -2.25
N LYS A 50 21.41 -13.07 -1.32
CA LYS A 50 21.46 -13.34 0.11
C LYS A 50 20.06 -13.34 0.69
N SER A 51 19.79 -14.30 1.57
CA SER A 51 18.59 -14.31 2.38
C SER A 51 18.67 -13.22 3.46
N VAL A 52 17.67 -12.34 3.49
CA VAL A 52 17.57 -11.26 4.47
C VAL A 52 16.14 -11.12 4.97
N SER A 53 15.99 -10.58 6.19
CA SER A 53 14.70 -10.14 6.73
C SER A 53 14.68 -8.62 6.81
N ILE A 54 13.69 -8.00 6.19
CA ILE A 54 13.57 -6.55 6.09
C ILE A 54 12.37 -6.09 6.92
N PRO A 55 12.59 -5.30 7.99
CA PRO A 55 11.49 -4.68 8.71
C PRO A 55 10.85 -3.56 7.87
N LEU A 56 9.51 -3.55 7.86
CA LEU A 56 8.70 -2.49 7.28
C LEU A 56 7.63 -2.03 8.26
N SER A 57 7.23 -0.77 8.09
CA SER A 57 6.02 -0.24 8.71
C SER A 57 5.21 0.58 7.72
N PHE A 58 3.90 0.43 7.78
CA PHE A 58 2.94 1.24 7.03
C PHE A 58 2.10 2.02 8.02
N THR A 59 2.12 3.34 7.89
CA THR A 59 1.36 4.26 8.74
C THR A 59 0.34 4.97 7.88
N VAL A 60 -0.91 4.97 8.31
CA VAL A 60 -1.99 5.74 7.68
C VAL A 60 -2.64 6.60 8.74
N TYR A 61 -2.84 7.88 8.43
CA TYR A 61 -3.66 8.79 9.21
C TYR A 61 -4.84 9.23 8.35
N VAL A 62 -6.04 9.17 8.91
CA VAL A 62 -7.22 9.80 8.33
C VAL A 62 -7.53 11.05 9.15
N SER A 63 -7.45 12.22 8.52
CA SER A 63 -7.73 13.47 9.22
C SER A 63 -9.19 13.58 9.65
N THR A 64 -9.49 14.52 10.53
CA THR A 64 -10.86 14.87 10.92
C THR A 64 -11.70 15.38 9.74
N LYS A 65 -11.06 15.76 8.62
CA LYS A 65 -11.69 16.14 7.36
C LYS A 65 -11.76 14.99 6.35
N GLY A 66 -11.41 13.77 6.75
CA GLY A 66 -11.40 12.59 5.88
C GLY A 66 -10.19 12.50 4.93
N GLN A 67 -9.18 13.36 5.08
CA GLN A 67 -8.00 13.35 4.21
C GLN A 67 -7.04 12.24 4.63
N LEU A 68 -6.50 11.52 3.65
CA LEU A 68 -5.56 10.42 3.88
C LEU A 68 -4.11 10.90 3.80
N PHE A 69 -3.31 10.46 4.78
CA PHE A 69 -1.86 10.58 4.81
C PHE A 69 -1.28 9.20 5.01
N LYS A 70 -0.29 8.81 4.23
CA LYS A 70 0.31 7.48 4.31
C LYS A 70 1.82 7.51 4.16
N ARG A 71 2.50 6.65 4.91
CA ARG A 71 3.95 6.47 4.89
C ARG A 71 4.31 5.00 4.93
N LEU A 72 5.15 4.58 4.00
CA LEU A 72 5.83 3.28 4.06
C LEU A 72 7.29 3.50 4.45
N THR A 73 7.69 2.95 5.58
CA THR A 73 9.08 2.98 6.07
C THR A 73 9.69 1.60 5.94
N SER A 74 10.97 1.53 5.55
CA SER A 74 11.75 0.31 5.54
C SER A 74 13.09 0.54 6.22
N THR A 75 13.56 -0.46 6.95
CA THR A 75 14.87 -0.48 7.58
C THR A 75 15.69 -1.60 6.95
N THR A 76 16.98 -1.40 6.72
CA THR A 76 17.86 -2.49 6.24
C THR A 76 17.90 -3.65 7.25
N ALA A 77 18.21 -4.87 6.77
CA ALA A 77 18.33 -6.04 7.66
C ALA A 77 19.32 -5.83 8.81
N SER A 78 20.37 -5.04 8.59
CA SER A 78 21.36 -4.71 9.62
C SER A 78 20.91 -3.65 10.63
N GLY A 79 19.75 -3.02 10.44
CA GLY A 79 19.28 -1.90 11.25
C GLY A 79 19.98 -0.55 10.98
N ARG A 80 21.05 -0.52 10.18
CA ARG A 80 21.93 0.66 10.03
C ARG A 80 21.35 1.82 9.21
N ALA A 81 20.38 1.55 8.35
CA ALA A 81 19.76 2.57 7.51
C ALA A 81 18.25 2.37 7.45
N THR A 82 17.53 3.49 7.46
CA THR A 82 16.06 3.58 7.42
C THR A 82 15.67 4.66 6.43
N GLY A 83 14.58 4.43 5.69
CA GLY A 83 14.03 5.45 4.81
C GLY A 83 12.54 5.22 4.56
N SER A 84 11.87 6.27 4.13
CA SER A 84 10.41 6.31 4.01
C SER A 84 9.94 6.93 2.70
N LYS A 85 8.72 6.58 2.30
CA LYS A 85 7.99 7.21 1.20
C LYS A 85 6.64 7.70 1.71
N ASP A 86 6.44 9.01 1.65
CA ASP A 86 5.23 9.68 2.11
C ASP A 86 4.32 10.01 0.93
N ARG A 87 3.01 9.92 1.14
CA ARG A 87 1.99 10.28 0.16
C ARG A 87 0.77 10.88 0.87
N VAL A 88 0.13 11.81 0.19
CA VAL A 88 -1.17 12.37 0.57
C VAL A 88 -2.20 11.91 -0.45
N GLY A 89 -3.41 11.59 0.01
CA GLY A 89 -4.52 11.15 -0.82
C GLY A 89 -4.66 9.64 -0.94
N ASP A 90 -5.84 9.25 -1.43
CA ASP A 90 -6.21 7.86 -1.72
C ASP A 90 -5.53 7.36 -2.99
N ALA A 91 -5.36 8.19 -4.02
CA ALA A 91 -4.68 7.87 -5.25
C ALA A 91 -3.30 8.54 -5.36
N GLY A 92 -2.48 8.03 -6.28
CA GLY A 92 -1.28 8.71 -6.74
C GLY A 92 -0.78 8.06 -8.00
N SER A 93 -0.35 8.87 -8.97
CA SER A 93 0.42 8.43 -10.13
C SER A 93 1.78 9.11 -10.05
N GLY A 94 2.86 8.33 -10.08
CA GLY A 94 4.20 8.86 -10.04
C GLY A 94 5.19 7.81 -10.51
N ALA A 95 6.40 8.25 -10.89
CA ALA A 95 7.46 7.41 -11.43
C ALA A 95 7.91 6.27 -10.49
N ASP A 96 7.39 6.19 -9.26
CA ASP A 96 7.71 5.17 -8.26
C ASP A 96 6.54 4.22 -7.95
N GLY A 97 5.45 4.28 -8.73
CA GLY A 97 4.28 3.41 -8.60
C GLY A 97 3.01 4.11 -8.11
N ALA A 98 1.87 3.61 -8.58
CA ALA A 98 0.56 4.10 -8.19
C ALA A 98 0.11 3.40 -6.91
N GLY A 99 0.09 4.14 -5.79
CA GLY A 99 -0.37 3.64 -4.52
C GLY A 99 -1.81 4.06 -4.26
N ALA A 100 -2.76 3.12 -4.31
CA ALA A 100 -4.16 3.38 -4.03
C ALA A 100 -4.52 2.99 -2.58
N VAL A 101 -5.41 3.72 -1.94
CA VAL A 101 -6.07 3.35 -0.68
C VAL A 101 -7.57 3.39 -0.92
N THR A 102 -8.27 2.32 -0.57
CA THR A 102 -9.73 2.26 -0.67
C THR A 102 -10.33 1.76 0.64
N PHE A 103 -11.56 2.17 0.91
CA PHE A 103 -12.33 1.71 2.05
C PHE A 103 -13.44 0.78 1.60
N GLN A 104 -13.63 -0.29 2.36
CA GLN A 104 -14.69 -1.29 2.18
C GLN A 104 -15.29 -1.56 3.57
N GLY A 105 -16.28 -0.76 3.97
CA GLY A 105 -16.78 -0.74 5.34
C GLY A 105 -15.66 -0.45 6.34
N ASN A 106 -15.47 -1.33 7.31
CA ASN A 106 -14.42 -1.25 8.32
C ASN A 106 -13.03 -1.73 7.84
N THR A 107 -12.87 -2.03 6.55
CA THR A 107 -11.59 -2.45 5.99
C THR A 107 -10.96 -1.34 5.16
N LEU A 108 -9.69 -1.04 5.43
CA LEU A 108 -8.82 -0.25 4.57
C LEU A 108 -7.97 -1.19 3.72
N ILE A 109 -7.94 -0.98 2.40
CA ILE A 109 -7.07 -1.70 1.48
C ILE A 109 -6.11 -0.72 0.85
N ALA A 110 -4.82 -0.86 1.13
CA ALA A 110 -3.76 -0.14 0.46
C ALA A 110 -3.07 -1.05 -0.54
N THR A 111 -2.95 -0.60 -1.79
CA THR A 111 -2.14 -1.26 -2.81
C THR A 111 -1.00 -0.34 -3.22
N GLY A 112 0.10 -0.94 -3.66
CA GLY A 112 1.19 -0.18 -4.26
C GLY A 112 2.10 -1.09 -5.06
N ASN A 113 2.70 -0.54 -6.10
CA ASN A 113 3.76 -1.19 -6.85
C ASN A 113 5.06 -0.39 -6.73
N ASN A 114 6.21 -1.03 -6.95
CA ASN A 114 7.51 -0.37 -7.02
C ASN A 114 8.34 -1.02 -8.13
N HIS A 115 7.84 -0.93 -9.38
CA HIS A 115 8.41 -1.43 -10.64
C HIS A 115 8.64 -2.96 -10.77
N GLY A 116 9.08 -3.64 -9.73
CA GLY A 116 9.26 -5.11 -9.72
C GLY A 116 8.40 -5.84 -8.70
N LEU A 117 7.84 -5.12 -7.72
CA LEU A 117 7.01 -5.67 -6.66
C LEU A 117 5.62 -5.06 -6.64
N GLY A 118 4.62 -5.88 -6.32
CA GLY A 118 3.29 -5.47 -5.92
C GLY A 118 3.08 -5.77 -4.44
N ARG A 119 2.42 -4.86 -3.72
CA ARG A 119 2.03 -5.03 -2.32
C ARG A 119 0.56 -4.70 -2.13
N ARG A 120 -0.12 -5.52 -1.34
CA ARG A 120 -1.46 -5.26 -0.81
C ARG A 120 -1.41 -5.35 0.71
N ILE A 121 -1.86 -4.30 1.38
CA ILE A 121 -2.00 -4.22 2.83
C ILE A 121 -3.49 -4.09 3.11
N ARG A 122 -4.07 -5.08 3.77
CA ARG A 122 -5.45 -5.05 4.25
C ARG A 122 -5.43 -4.77 5.74
N ILE A 123 -6.16 -3.77 6.19
CA ILE A 123 -6.31 -3.43 7.60
C ILE A 123 -7.79 -3.51 7.94
N THR A 124 -8.16 -4.32 8.91
CA THR A 124 -9.54 -4.38 9.42
C THR A 124 -9.57 -3.65 10.76
N PHE A 125 -10.37 -2.59 10.83
CA PHE A 125 -10.53 -1.75 12.01
C PHE A 125 -11.80 -2.15 12.77
N ASP A 126 -11.75 -2.23 14.10
CA ASP A 126 -12.92 -2.59 14.90
C ASP A 126 -13.89 -1.43 15.17
N GLY A 127 -13.49 -0.18 14.90
CA GLY A 127 -14.26 1.02 15.23
C GLY A 127 -13.79 1.76 16.49
N GLY A 128 -12.83 1.20 17.23
CA GLY A 128 -12.30 1.74 18.48
C GLY A 128 -10.78 1.91 18.45
N SER A 129 -10.06 1.08 19.21
CA SER A 129 -8.61 1.17 19.42
C SER A 129 -7.85 -0.07 18.95
N SER A 130 -8.51 -1.00 18.23
CA SER A 130 -7.87 -2.22 17.75
C SER A 130 -8.01 -2.40 16.24
N CYS A 131 -7.06 -3.13 15.66
CA CYS A 131 -7.10 -3.51 14.27
C CYS A 131 -6.34 -4.82 14.05
N SER A 132 -6.65 -5.48 12.93
CA SER A 132 -5.86 -6.59 12.39
C SER A 132 -5.34 -6.22 11.00
N ALA A 133 -4.24 -6.85 10.58
CA ALA A 133 -3.67 -6.58 9.28
C ALA A 133 -3.18 -7.86 8.58
N GLU A 134 -3.30 -7.85 7.26
CA GLU A 134 -2.70 -8.85 6.36
C GLU A 134 -1.88 -8.10 5.32
N VAL A 135 -0.66 -8.60 5.06
CA VAL A 135 0.21 -8.06 4.03
C VAL A 135 0.54 -9.15 3.04
N LEU A 136 0.29 -8.86 1.77
CA LEU A 136 0.76 -9.67 0.65
C LEU A 136 1.78 -8.87 -0.14
N THR A 137 2.92 -9.49 -0.42
CA THR A 137 3.95 -8.94 -1.31
C THR A 137 4.32 -9.99 -2.34
N GLY A 138 4.29 -9.60 -3.61
CA GLY A 138 4.64 -10.47 -4.73
C GLY A 138 5.57 -9.76 -5.70
N LYS A 139 6.34 -10.55 -6.45
CA LYS A 139 7.17 -10.08 -7.55
C LYS A 139 6.46 -10.29 -8.89
N ALA A 140 6.73 -9.42 -9.84
CA ALA A 140 6.27 -9.62 -11.21
C ALA A 140 7.17 -10.63 -11.94
N GLY A 141 6.56 -11.54 -12.71
CA GLY A 141 7.28 -12.47 -13.58
C GLY A 141 8.11 -13.56 -12.86
N ALA A 142 8.74 -14.42 -13.66
CA ALA A 142 9.52 -15.57 -13.18
C ALA A 142 10.95 -15.18 -12.75
N GLY A 143 11.56 -14.19 -13.40
CA GLY A 143 12.92 -13.73 -13.10
C GLY A 143 13.07 -12.91 -11.81
N ALA A 144 14.26 -12.38 -11.59
CA ALA A 144 14.52 -11.45 -10.50
C ALA A 144 13.80 -10.12 -10.74
N ALA A 145 13.17 -9.59 -9.70
CA ALA A 145 12.54 -8.28 -9.74
C ALA A 145 13.53 -7.19 -9.32
N THR A 146 13.56 -6.08 -10.05
CA THR A 146 14.38 -4.93 -9.71
C THR A 146 13.55 -3.88 -8.98
N VAL A 147 14.04 -3.41 -7.82
CA VAL A 147 13.38 -2.37 -7.03
C VAL A 147 14.37 -1.36 -6.49
N ARG A 148 13.94 -0.10 -6.35
CA ARG A 148 14.68 0.89 -5.57
C ARG A 148 14.42 0.70 -4.08
N SER A 149 15.48 0.54 -3.30
CA SER A 149 15.44 0.48 -1.84
C SER A 149 14.95 1.79 -1.24
N ASN A 150 13.91 1.76 -0.41
CA ASN A 150 13.47 2.94 0.35
C ASN A 150 14.52 3.37 1.38
N ALA A 151 15.26 2.42 1.96
CA ALA A 151 16.20 2.68 3.06
C ALA A 151 17.55 3.24 2.58
N THR A 152 17.99 2.85 1.38
CA THR A 152 19.35 3.16 0.88
C THR A 152 19.37 3.83 -0.49
N GLY A 153 18.24 3.92 -1.19
CA GLY A 153 18.15 4.45 -2.55
C GLY A 153 18.79 3.58 -3.63
N LYS A 154 19.55 2.53 -3.27
CA LYS A 154 20.18 1.60 -4.21
C LYS A 154 19.15 0.74 -4.96
N MET A 155 19.50 0.32 -6.17
CA MET A 155 18.74 -0.69 -6.89
C MET A 155 19.07 -2.08 -6.34
N LEU A 156 18.03 -2.86 -6.07
CA LEU A 156 18.12 -4.22 -5.57
C LEU A 156 17.51 -5.16 -6.60
N GLU A 157 18.06 -6.36 -6.73
CA GLU A 157 17.46 -7.47 -7.43
C GLU A 157 16.95 -8.49 -6.41
N LEU A 158 15.75 -9.01 -6.62
CA LEU A 158 15.09 -9.97 -5.73
C LEU A 158 14.68 -11.22 -6.49
N GLU A 159 15.24 -12.37 -6.13
CA GLU A 159 14.78 -13.68 -6.63
C GLU A 159 13.48 -14.12 -5.96
N SER A 160 13.33 -13.79 -4.68
CA SER A 160 12.14 -14.13 -3.90
C SER A 160 11.82 -13.04 -2.89
N VAL A 161 10.54 -12.91 -2.59
CA VAL A 161 10.01 -12.05 -1.52
C VAL A 161 8.73 -12.68 -0.97
N SER A 162 8.57 -12.63 0.34
CA SER A 162 7.32 -12.96 1.02
C SER A 162 7.16 -12.05 2.23
N ALA A 163 5.92 -11.63 2.49
CA ALA A 163 5.58 -10.92 3.71
C ALA A 163 5.29 -11.94 4.82
N GLY A 164 5.86 -11.72 6.00
CA GLY A 164 5.53 -12.47 7.20
C GLY A 164 4.25 -11.97 7.88
N PRO A 165 3.94 -12.51 9.07
CA PRO A 165 2.82 -12.03 9.88
C PRO A 165 2.90 -10.52 10.13
N ALA A 166 1.74 -9.87 10.13
CA ALA A 166 1.63 -8.44 10.37
C ALA A 166 0.96 -8.16 11.73
N SER A 167 1.48 -7.18 12.46
CA SER A 167 0.81 -6.60 13.61
C SER A 167 0.16 -5.27 13.23
N CYS A 168 -0.87 -4.87 13.96
CA CYS A 168 -1.60 -3.64 13.73
C CYS A 168 -1.88 -2.92 15.06
N SER A 169 -1.83 -1.60 15.03
CA SER A 169 -2.16 -0.73 16.16
C SER A 169 -2.97 0.48 15.69
N VAL A 170 -3.84 0.98 16.56
CA VAL A 170 -4.62 2.20 16.35
C VAL A 170 -4.26 3.20 17.43
N GLN A 171 -4.11 4.46 17.03
CA GLN A 171 -3.85 5.58 17.91
C GLN A 171 -4.72 6.77 17.50
N ASP A 172 -5.15 7.55 18.48
CA ASP A 172 -5.76 8.86 18.24
C ASP A 172 -4.72 9.91 17.86
N GLY A 173 -5.07 10.75 16.88
CA GLY A 173 -4.28 11.89 16.45
C GLY A 173 -3.43 11.63 15.21
N ASN A 174 -2.72 12.69 14.81
CA ASN A 174 -1.93 12.75 13.59
C ASN A 174 -0.49 12.30 13.85
N ALA A 175 -0.11 11.09 13.44
CA ALA A 175 1.27 10.61 13.54
C ALA A 175 2.28 11.32 12.61
N PHE A 176 1.82 12.27 11.80
CA PHE A 176 2.65 13.13 10.94
C PHE A 176 2.80 14.55 11.47
N ALA A 177 2.11 14.91 12.55
CA ALA A 177 2.32 16.19 13.23
C ALA A 177 3.56 16.05 14.13
N ASN A 178 4.66 16.68 13.72
CA ASN A 178 5.82 16.97 14.56
C ASN A 178 5.98 18.49 14.63
#